data_AF-A0A3M1Y1D8-F1
#
_entry.id   AF-A0A3M1Y1D8-F1
#
_cell.length_a   1.000
_cell.length_b   1.000
_cell.length_c   1.000
_cell.angle_alpha   90.00
_cell.angle_beta   90.00
_cell.angle_gamma   90.00
#
_symmetry.space_group_name_H-M   'P 1'
#
loop_
_entity.id
_entity.type
_entity.pdbx_description
1 polymer ?
#
loop_
_entity_poly.entity_id
_entity_poly.type
_entity_poly.pdbx_seq_one_letter_code
_entity_poly.pdbx_strand_id
1 'polypeptide(L)'
;MIQRALCAIFIRAMPYCFTYQLPMPISQSEQVSTTTMHHELLLDSAIPTYALRFGALTSVFLIAYFLLAGWLDFQHIPSLRYFNIFFLMGGVFLALRQFHRDDQTRHTNYLNGFLTGMGVAFVSGVIFSAFVYTFFSWIAPEMGMAVQAAMPFKGITPALMSLIILLEAVLSGVMVSFAAMQFYKNVE
;
A
#
# COMPACT_ATOMS: atom_id res chain seq x y z
N MET A 1 24.50 -4.13 1.54
CA MET A 1 25.06 -2.78 1.24
C MET A 1 24.09 -1.90 0.43
N ILE A 2 23.38 -2.45 -0.56
CA ILE A 2 22.38 -1.73 -1.40
C ILE A 2 21.19 -1.18 -0.58
N GLN A 3 20.78 -1.87 0.49
CA GLN A 3 19.64 -1.49 1.34
C GLN A 3 19.87 -0.21 2.18
N ARG A 4 21.13 0.15 2.47
CA ARG A 4 21.46 1.42 3.17
C ARG A 4 21.59 2.59 2.19
N ALA A 5 21.99 2.32 0.95
CA ALA A 5 22.09 3.34 -0.11
C ALA A 5 20.70 3.80 -0.59
N LEU A 6 19.73 2.89 -0.71
CA LEU A 6 18.37 3.23 -1.11
C LEU A 6 17.60 4.02 -0.03
N CYS A 7 17.88 3.78 1.26
CA CYS A 7 17.33 4.57 2.35
C CYS A 7 17.83 6.03 2.31
N ALA A 8 19.10 6.24 1.94
CA ALA A 8 19.67 7.59 1.79
C ALA A 8 19.17 8.33 0.55
N ILE A 9 18.84 7.63 -0.54
CA ILE A 9 18.25 8.23 -1.74
C ILE A 9 16.81 8.70 -1.48
N PHE A 10 16.04 7.97 -0.66
CA PHE A 10 14.66 8.33 -0.35
C PHE A 10 14.54 9.55 0.59
N ILE A 11 15.46 9.68 1.56
CA ILE A 11 15.54 10.86 2.44
C ILE A 11 15.91 12.13 1.65
N ARG A 12 16.69 11.99 0.56
CA ARG A 12 17.15 13.12 -0.24
C ARG A 12 16.16 13.60 -1.30
N ALA A 13 15.07 12.87 -1.52
CA ALA A 13 13.99 13.24 -2.45
C ALA A 13 12.89 14.11 -1.80
N MET A 14 13.04 14.50 -0.53
CA MET A 14 12.16 15.44 0.18
C MET A 14 12.83 16.81 0.48
N PRO A 15 13.33 17.59 -0.49
CA PRO A 15 13.29 19.04 -0.35
C PRO A 15 11.90 19.52 -0.77
N TYR A 16 11.45 20.66 -0.24
CA TYR A 16 10.18 21.35 -0.55
C TYR A 16 8.93 20.86 0.20
N CYS A 17 8.72 21.40 1.40
CA CYS A 17 7.52 22.22 1.69
C CYS A 17 7.66 22.88 3.08
N PHE A 18 8.73 23.65 3.25
CA PHE A 18 8.82 24.64 4.31
C PHE A 18 8.08 25.88 3.82
N THR A 19 7.03 26.27 4.56
CA THR A 19 6.36 27.59 4.69
C THR A 19 4.85 27.44 4.61
N TYR A 20 4.18 27.31 5.76
CA TYR A 20 2.83 27.86 5.92
C TYR A 20 2.75 28.63 7.23
N GLN A 21 2.50 29.93 7.08
CA GLN A 21 2.34 30.94 8.11
C GLN A 21 0.95 30.79 8.75
N LEU A 22 0.91 30.65 10.07
CA LEU A 22 -0.28 30.44 10.89
C LEU A 22 -1.10 31.73 11.11
N PRO A 23 -2.44 31.66 11.08
CA PRO A 23 -3.28 32.46 11.96
C PRO A 23 -3.86 31.61 13.11
N MET A 24 -4.01 32.28 14.25
CA MET A 24 -4.28 31.85 15.62
C MET A 24 -5.67 31.21 15.87
N PRO A 25 -5.92 30.60 17.06
CA PRO A 25 -6.93 29.55 17.25
C PRO A 25 -8.33 30.10 17.54
N ILE A 26 -9.36 29.37 17.09
CA ILE A 26 -10.76 29.59 17.49
C ILE A 26 -11.25 28.36 18.27
N SER A 27 -11.91 28.66 19.39
CA SER A 27 -12.46 27.76 20.42
C SER A 27 -13.17 26.50 19.90
N GLN A 28 -12.83 25.35 20.49
CA GLN A 28 -13.21 23.98 20.08
C GLN A 28 -14.57 23.48 20.62
N SER A 29 -15.33 24.26 21.38
CA SER A 29 -16.44 23.69 22.17
C SER A 29 -17.81 23.62 21.48
N GLU A 30 -18.04 24.26 20.33
CA GLU A 30 -19.42 24.46 19.81
C GLU A 30 -19.72 23.88 18.40
N GLN A 31 -18.74 23.24 17.73
CA GLN A 31 -18.91 22.69 16.37
C GLN A 31 -19.00 21.15 16.30
N VAL A 32 -18.89 20.44 17.43
CA VAL A 32 -18.65 18.98 17.43
C VAL A 32 -19.88 18.12 17.14
N SER A 33 -21.12 18.63 17.30
CA SER A 33 -22.31 17.77 17.32
C SER A 33 -23.13 17.70 16.03
N THR A 34 -23.09 18.72 15.17
CA THR A 34 -23.90 18.78 13.92
C THR A 34 -23.09 18.55 12.65
N THR A 35 -21.77 18.71 12.68
CA THR A 35 -20.89 18.46 11.52
C THR A 35 -20.53 16.98 11.37
N THR A 36 -20.58 16.19 12.45
CA THR A 36 -20.17 14.77 12.48
C THR A 36 -21.06 13.85 11.62
N MET A 37 -22.38 14.05 11.61
CA MET A 37 -23.32 13.20 10.86
C MET A 37 -23.21 13.34 9.33
N HIS A 38 -22.92 14.55 8.81
CA HIS A 38 -22.65 14.75 7.38
C HIS A 38 -21.22 14.32 6.98
N HIS A 39 -20.28 14.36 7.92
CA HIS A 39 -18.88 14.00 7.68
C HIS A 39 -18.67 12.48 7.59
N GLU A 40 -19.42 11.68 8.35
CA GLU A 40 -19.38 10.21 8.23
C GLU A 40 -19.92 9.73 6.87
N LEU A 41 -20.97 10.38 6.36
CA LEU A 41 -21.62 10.02 5.09
C LEU A 41 -20.73 10.30 3.86
N LEU A 42 -19.96 11.40 3.89
CA LEU A 42 -18.97 11.69 2.84
C LEU A 42 -17.71 10.82 2.97
N LEU A 43 -17.36 10.43 4.20
CA LEU A 43 -16.21 9.57 4.45
C LEU A 43 -16.46 8.11 3.98
N ASP A 44 -17.66 7.59 4.23
CA ASP A 44 -18.05 6.22 3.86
C ASP A 44 -18.00 5.99 2.33
N SER A 45 -18.25 7.03 1.54
CA SER A 45 -18.16 6.98 0.08
C SER A 45 -16.77 7.27 -0.49
N ALA A 46 -15.92 8.01 0.24
CA ALA A 46 -14.61 8.43 -0.23
C ALA A 46 -13.52 7.35 -0.10
N ILE A 47 -13.42 6.70 1.08
CA ILE A 47 -12.43 5.65 1.36
C ILE A 47 -12.43 4.53 0.31
N PRO A 48 -13.58 3.91 -0.04
CA PRO A 48 -13.60 2.83 -1.04
C PRO A 48 -13.17 3.33 -2.42
N THR A 49 -13.45 4.58 -2.77
CA THR A 49 -13.08 5.16 -4.06
C THR A 49 -11.57 5.30 -4.21
N TYR A 50 -10.88 5.83 -3.18
CA TYR A 50 -9.42 5.92 -3.18
C TYR A 50 -8.76 4.53 -3.14
N ALA A 51 -9.28 3.64 -2.30
CA ALA A 51 -8.82 2.26 -2.20
C ALA A 51 -8.90 1.53 -3.55
N LEU A 52 -10.01 1.69 -4.28
CA LEU A 52 -10.21 1.04 -5.56
C LEU A 52 -9.29 1.60 -6.65
N ARG A 53 -9.22 2.93 -6.79
CA ARG A 53 -8.42 3.60 -7.83
C ARG A 53 -6.92 3.36 -7.65
N PHE A 54 -6.40 3.64 -6.46
CA PHE A 54 -4.98 3.48 -6.17
C PHE A 54 -4.61 2.01 -5.96
N GLY A 55 -5.51 1.19 -5.41
CA GLY A 55 -5.30 -0.26 -5.30
C GLY A 55 -5.21 -0.94 -6.66
N ALA A 56 -6.10 -0.60 -7.59
CA ALA A 56 -6.03 -1.10 -8.97
C ALA A 56 -4.73 -0.66 -9.65
N LEU A 57 -4.36 0.62 -9.56
CA LEU A 57 -3.10 1.11 -10.13
C LEU A 57 -1.88 0.38 -9.55
N THR A 58 -1.84 0.19 -8.23
CA THR A 58 -0.75 -0.52 -7.54
C THR A 58 -0.69 -1.99 -7.95
N SER A 59 -1.85 -2.64 -8.15
CA SER A 59 -1.93 -4.01 -8.63
C SER A 59 -1.34 -4.17 -10.03
N VAL A 60 -1.54 -3.20 -10.92
CA VAL A 60 -0.93 -3.20 -12.26
C VAL A 60 0.60 -3.19 -12.17
N PHE A 61 1.16 -2.36 -11.29
CA PHE A 61 2.61 -2.33 -11.07
C PHE A 61 3.14 -3.64 -10.47
N LEU A 62 2.43 -4.23 -9.50
CA LEU A 62 2.79 -5.52 -8.91
C LEU A 62 2.77 -6.65 -9.95
N ILE A 63 1.73 -6.70 -10.80
CA ILE A 63 1.60 -7.68 -11.88
C ILE A 63 2.71 -7.49 -12.92
N ALA A 64 2.94 -6.25 -13.36
CA ALA A 64 3.97 -5.95 -14.34
C ALA A 64 5.37 -6.35 -13.83
N TYR A 65 5.67 -6.03 -12.57
CA TYR A 65 6.93 -6.45 -11.94
C TYR A 65 7.04 -7.98 -11.83
N PHE A 66 5.98 -8.66 -11.41
CA PHE A 66 5.96 -10.11 -11.30
C PHE A 66 6.21 -10.81 -12.64
N LEU A 67 5.58 -10.33 -13.71
CA LEU A 67 5.81 -10.83 -15.07
C LEU A 67 7.24 -10.59 -15.52
N LEU A 68 7.78 -9.39 -15.27
CA LEU A 68 9.16 -9.05 -15.60
C LEU A 68 10.16 -9.93 -14.84
N ALA A 69 9.92 -10.19 -13.56
CA ALA A 69 10.73 -11.08 -12.75
C ALA A 69 10.66 -12.53 -13.25
N GLY A 70 9.50 -12.97 -13.74
CA GLY A 70 9.33 -14.27 -14.39
C GLY A 70 10.14 -14.39 -15.68
N TRP A 71 10.17 -13.35 -16.51
CA TRP A 71 10.91 -13.32 -17.78
C TRP A 71 12.44 -13.31 -17.61
N LEU A 72 12.93 -12.76 -16.51
CA LEU A 72 14.36 -12.67 -16.20
C LEU A 72 14.90 -13.89 -15.43
N ASP A 73 14.08 -14.94 -15.28
CA ASP A 73 14.40 -16.19 -14.57
C ASP A 73 14.90 -16.02 -13.12
N PHE A 74 14.48 -14.94 -12.47
CA PHE A 74 14.88 -14.66 -11.08
C PHE A 74 14.11 -15.47 -10.02
N GLN A 75 13.41 -16.52 -10.43
CA GLN A 75 12.50 -17.29 -9.59
C GLN A 75 13.21 -18.06 -8.48
N HIS A 76 14.49 -18.37 -8.69
CA HIS A 76 15.35 -19.01 -7.70
C HIS A 76 15.80 -18.07 -6.57
N ILE A 77 15.61 -16.75 -6.72
CA ILE A 77 16.00 -15.76 -5.73
C ILE A 77 14.74 -15.31 -4.98
N PRO A 78 14.39 -15.96 -3.85
CA PRO A 78 13.20 -15.56 -3.07
C PRO A 78 13.29 -14.12 -2.57
N SER A 79 14.49 -13.55 -2.49
CA SER A 79 14.72 -12.17 -2.08
C SER A 79 14.09 -11.12 -3.02
N LEU A 80 13.85 -11.45 -4.30
CA LEU A 80 13.20 -10.52 -5.23
C LEU A 80 11.72 -10.29 -4.92
N ARG A 81 11.09 -11.21 -4.18
CA ARG A 81 9.69 -11.06 -3.74
C ARG A 81 9.53 -9.94 -2.73
N TYR A 82 10.55 -9.69 -1.90
CA TYR A 82 10.55 -8.55 -1.00
C TYR A 82 10.49 -7.22 -1.75
N PHE A 83 10.84 -7.19 -3.05
CA PHE A 83 10.75 -5.96 -3.82
C PHE A 83 9.30 -5.51 -4.06
N ASN A 84 8.33 -6.44 -3.99
CA ASN A 84 6.89 -6.14 -4.09
C ASN A 84 6.44 -5.14 -3.02
N ILE A 85 7.07 -5.15 -1.83
CA ILE A 85 6.72 -4.22 -0.76
C ILE A 85 7.03 -2.77 -1.14
N PHE A 86 8.03 -2.52 -1.99
CA PHE A 86 8.36 -1.15 -2.42
C PHE A 86 7.31 -0.60 -3.38
N PHE A 87 6.78 -1.43 -4.28
CA PHE A 87 5.67 -1.03 -5.15
C PHE A 87 4.39 -0.80 -4.35
N LEU A 88 4.09 -1.68 -3.40
CA LEU A 88 2.97 -1.51 -2.47
C LEU A 88 3.11 -0.21 -1.67
N MET A 89 4.30 0.04 -1.11
CA MET A 89 4.60 1.24 -0.34
C MET A 89 4.45 2.52 -1.16
N GLY A 90 4.95 2.52 -2.41
CA GLY A 90 4.76 3.65 -3.32
C GLY A 90 3.27 3.92 -3.60
N GLY A 91 2.49 2.88 -3.85
CA GLY A 91 1.05 2.98 -4.08
C GLY A 91 0.28 3.56 -2.87
N VAL A 92 0.55 3.03 -1.67
CA VAL A 92 -0.04 3.52 -0.42
C VAL A 92 0.36 4.97 -0.16
N PHE A 93 1.63 5.33 -0.34
CA PHE A 93 2.11 6.69 -0.11
C PHE A 93 1.47 7.71 -1.06
N LEU A 94 1.32 7.37 -2.34
CA LEU A 94 0.64 8.21 -3.32
C LEU A 94 -0.85 8.39 -2.98
N ALA A 95 -1.52 7.32 -2.54
CA ALA A 95 -2.91 7.39 -2.13
C ALA A 95 -3.09 8.29 -0.90
N LEU A 96 -2.24 8.15 0.12
CA LEU A 96 -2.28 9.00 1.31
C LEU A 96 -1.95 10.45 0.93
N ARG A 97 -0.95 10.69 0.07
CA ARG A 97 -0.61 12.05 -0.36
C ARG A 97 -1.78 12.75 -1.07
N GLN A 98 -2.49 12.02 -1.92
CA GLN A 98 -3.68 12.55 -2.59
C GLN A 98 -4.81 12.81 -1.59
N PHE A 99 -5.05 11.87 -0.68
CA PHE A 99 -6.04 12.01 0.39
C PHE A 99 -5.81 13.27 1.23
N HIS A 100 -4.57 13.54 1.66
CA HIS A 100 -4.25 14.74 2.43
C HIS A 100 -4.29 16.03 1.60
N ARG A 101 -4.05 15.97 0.28
CA ARG A 101 -4.19 17.14 -0.61
C ARG A 101 -5.64 17.54 -0.82
N ASP A 102 -6.53 16.57 -0.92
CA ASP A 102 -7.95 16.82 -1.17
C ASP A 102 -8.67 17.23 0.13
N ASP A 103 -8.11 16.91 1.30
CA ASP A 103 -8.65 17.23 2.63
C ASP A 103 -8.07 18.54 3.25
N GLN A 104 -7.59 19.47 2.41
CA GLN A 104 -6.91 20.73 2.77
C GLN A 104 -7.64 21.67 3.75
N THR A 105 -8.85 21.35 4.19
CA THR A 105 -9.71 22.21 5.03
C THR A 105 -10.01 21.65 6.41
N ARG A 106 -9.62 20.42 6.75
CA ARG A 106 -10.07 19.79 8.01
C ARG A 106 -8.98 18.94 8.64
N HIS A 107 -8.99 18.92 9.96
CA HIS A 107 -8.17 18.02 10.79
C HIS A 107 -8.18 16.61 10.20
N THR A 108 -7.10 16.25 9.51
CA THR A 108 -6.94 14.93 8.89
C THR A 108 -7.07 13.90 10.00
N ASN A 109 -8.19 13.19 9.99
CA ASN A 109 -8.45 12.21 11.03
C ASN A 109 -7.49 11.04 10.79
N TYR A 110 -6.48 10.90 11.66
CA TYR A 110 -5.39 9.92 11.57
C TYR A 110 -5.90 8.52 11.19
N LEU A 111 -7.03 8.12 11.78
CA LEU A 111 -7.66 6.83 11.57
C LEU A 111 -8.16 6.66 10.12
N ASN A 112 -8.66 7.73 9.50
CA ASN A 112 -9.26 7.67 8.16
C ASN A 112 -8.23 7.45 7.07
N GLY A 113 -7.08 8.14 7.13
CA GLY A 113 -6.05 7.88 6.14
C GLY A 113 -5.26 6.59 6.44
N PHE A 114 -5.20 6.12 7.70
CA PHE A 114 -4.74 4.76 8.00
C PHE A 114 -5.63 3.71 7.33
N LEU A 115 -6.97 3.84 7.47
CA LEU A 115 -7.94 2.97 6.80
C LEU A 115 -7.83 3.07 5.28
N THR A 116 -7.60 4.27 4.73
CA THR A 116 -7.40 4.47 3.29
C THR A 116 -6.18 3.71 2.78
N GLY A 117 -5.04 3.82 3.47
CA GLY A 117 -3.83 3.07 3.11
C GLY A 117 -4.02 1.56 3.20
N MET A 118 -4.68 1.10 4.27
CA MET A 118 -5.01 -0.32 4.45
C MET A 118 -5.95 -0.83 3.35
N GLY A 119 -6.94 -0.02 2.95
CA GLY A 119 -7.85 -0.31 1.85
C GLY A 119 -7.13 -0.46 0.51
N VAL A 120 -6.20 0.43 0.18
CA VAL A 120 -5.36 0.33 -1.03
C VAL A 120 -4.55 -0.97 -1.03
N ALA A 121 -3.92 -1.30 0.10
CA ALA A 121 -3.13 -2.52 0.21
C ALA A 121 -3.99 -3.80 0.11
N PHE A 122 -5.19 -3.77 0.69
CA PHE A 122 -6.13 -4.88 0.59
C PHE A 122 -6.60 -5.09 -0.85
N VAL A 123 -7.08 -4.04 -1.53
CA VAL A 123 -7.57 -4.11 -2.92
C VAL A 123 -6.45 -4.57 -3.85
N SER A 124 -5.26 -3.98 -3.74
CA SER A 124 -4.12 -4.38 -4.57
C SER A 124 -3.69 -5.83 -4.29
N GLY A 125 -3.68 -6.24 -3.02
CA GLY A 125 -3.38 -7.61 -2.60
C GLY A 125 -4.37 -8.63 -3.15
N VAL A 126 -5.68 -8.34 -3.14
CA VAL A 126 -6.72 -9.22 -3.70
C VAL A 126 -6.55 -9.39 -5.19
N ILE A 127 -6.41 -8.30 -5.94
CA ILE A 127 -6.23 -8.35 -7.40
C ILE A 127 -4.95 -9.10 -7.76
N PHE A 128 -3.84 -8.79 -7.09
CA PHE A 128 -2.56 -9.43 -7.32
C PHE A 128 -2.58 -10.92 -6.96
N SER A 129 -3.17 -11.29 -5.83
CA SER A 129 -3.31 -12.69 -5.39
C SER A 129 -4.15 -13.52 -6.37
N ALA A 130 -5.27 -12.97 -6.85
CA ALA A 130 -6.10 -13.62 -7.87
C ALA A 130 -5.33 -13.82 -9.18
N PHE A 131 -4.54 -12.83 -9.59
CA PHE A 131 -3.65 -12.95 -10.74
C PHE A 131 -2.61 -14.06 -10.51
N VAL A 132 -1.91 -14.09 -9.38
CA VAL A 132 -0.89 -15.12 -9.11
C VAL A 132 -1.49 -16.52 -9.09
N TYR A 133 -2.68 -16.69 -8.50
CA TYR A 133 -3.39 -17.96 -8.51
C TYR A 133 -3.68 -18.47 -9.93
N THR A 134 -4.26 -17.60 -10.77
CA THR A 134 -4.59 -17.93 -12.16
C THR A 134 -3.32 -18.19 -12.97
N PHE A 135 -2.27 -17.39 -12.75
CA PHE A 135 -0.99 -17.52 -13.42
C PHE A 135 -0.30 -18.85 -13.12
N PHE A 136 -0.16 -19.22 -11.84
CA PHE A 136 0.46 -20.49 -11.46
C PHE A 136 -0.40 -21.72 -11.76
N SER A 137 -1.72 -21.57 -11.88
CA SER A 137 -2.59 -22.74 -12.13
C SER A 137 -2.78 -23.03 -13.63
N TRP A 138 -2.77 -22.00 -14.49
CA TRP A 138 -3.15 -22.14 -15.90
C TRP A 138 -2.06 -21.71 -16.89
N ILE A 139 -1.27 -20.70 -16.56
CA ILE A 139 -0.37 -20.04 -17.53
C ILE A 139 1.04 -20.63 -17.45
N ALA A 140 1.58 -20.76 -16.25
CA ALA A 140 2.94 -21.24 -16.02
C ALA A 140 3.02 -22.07 -14.72
N PRO A 141 2.49 -23.31 -14.72
CA PRO A 141 2.53 -24.19 -13.56
C PRO A 141 3.96 -24.57 -13.15
N GLU A 142 4.89 -24.65 -14.11
CA GLU A 142 6.32 -24.83 -13.83
C GLU A 142 6.89 -23.73 -12.94
N MET A 143 6.43 -22.49 -13.11
CA MET A 143 6.83 -21.34 -12.30
C MET A 143 6.42 -21.50 -10.85
N GLY A 144 5.18 -21.97 -10.62
CA GLY A 144 4.66 -22.25 -9.29
C GLY A 144 5.45 -23.37 -8.60
N MET A 145 5.86 -24.41 -9.35
CA MET A 145 6.70 -25.49 -8.82
C MET A 145 8.11 -25.03 -8.46
N ALA A 146 8.73 -24.16 -9.28
CA ALA A 146 10.04 -23.59 -8.98
C ALA A 146 10.02 -22.75 -7.69
N VAL A 147 8.98 -21.92 -7.53
CA VAL A 147 8.77 -21.15 -6.29
C VAL A 147 8.50 -22.06 -5.10
N GLN A 148 7.75 -23.16 -5.28
CA GLN A 148 7.52 -24.15 -4.23
C GLN A 148 8.84 -24.80 -3.78
N ALA A 149 9.70 -25.19 -4.72
CA ALA A 149 10.97 -25.82 -4.44
C ALA A 149 11.94 -24.89 -3.70
N ALA A 150 11.84 -23.57 -3.92
CA ALA A 150 12.61 -22.56 -3.21
C ALA A 150 12.09 -22.29 -1.79
N MET A 151 10.87 -22.72 -1.45
CA MET A 151 10.31 -22.56 -0.11
C MET A 151 10.68 -23.74 0.80
N PRO A 152 10.87 -23.49 2.11
CA PRO A 152 11.20 -24.55 3.07
C PRO A 152 10.06 -25.57 3.29
N PHE A 153 8.86 -25.28 2.81
CA PHE A 153 7.66 -26.10 2.99
C PHE A 153 7.31 -26.84 1.69
N LYS A 154 7.19 -28.17 1.77
CA LYS A 154 6.81 -29.03 0.63
C LYS A 154 5.29 -29.16 0.52
N GLY A 155 4.77 -29.26 -0.71
CA GLY A 155 3.35 -29.55 -0.97
C GLY A 155 2.39 -28.35 -0.91
N ILE A 156 2.89 -27.11 -0.95
CA ILE A 156 2.06 -25.92 -1.03
C ILE A 156 1.35 -25.84 -2.39
N THR A 157 0.02 -25.89 -2.39
CA THR A 157 -0.79 -25.72 -3.60
C THR A 157 -0.74 -24.26 -4.10
N PRO A 158 -0.95 -24.00 -5.40
CA PRO A 158 -1.02 -22.64 -5.93
C PRO A 158 -2.03 -21.74 -5.19
N ALA A 159 -3.15 -22.32 -4.73
CA ALA A 159 -4.15 -21.62 -3.91
C ALA A 159 -3.59 -21.16 -2.55
N LEU A 160 -2.79 -22.00 -1.90
CA LEU A 160 -2.16 -21.64 -0.64
C LEU A 160 -1.07 -20.57 -0.85
N MET A 161 -0.34 -20.62 -1.96
CA MET A 161 0.63 -19.57 -2.31
C MET A 161 -0.04 -18.21 -2.49
N SER A 162 -1.13 -18.14 -3.26
CA SER A 162 -1.86 -16.90 -3.48
C SER A 162 -2.42 -16.35 -2.16
N LEU A 163 -2.90 -17.22 -1.26
CA LEU A 163 -3.36 -16.82 0.05
C LEU A 163 -2.24 -16.24 0.92
N ILE A 164 -1.06 -16.86 0.93
CA ILE A 164 0.11 -16.34 1.65
C ILE A 164 0.49 -14.96 1.12
N ILE A 165 0.49 -14.76 -0.21
CA ILE A 165 0.80 -13.47 -0.84
C ILE A 165 -0.24 -12.41 -0.46
N LEU A 166 -1.52 -12.77 -0.43
CA LEU A 166 -2.58 -11.87 0.03
C LEU A 166 -2.34 -11.44 1.48
N LEU A 167 -2.05 -12.40 2.36
CA LEU A 167 -1.77 -12.12 3.76
C LEU A 167 -0.52 -11.23 3.93
N GLU A 168 0.54 -11.51 3.16
CA GLU A 168 1.77 -10.72 3.13
C GLU A 168 1.49 -9.27 2.68
N ALA A 169 0.66 -9.08 1.65
CA ALA A 169 0.24 -7.77 1.16
C ALA A 169 -0.59 -6.99 2.19
N VAL A 170 -1.52 -7.65 2.88
CA VAL A 170 -2.33 -7.01 3.93
C VAL A 170 -1.46 -6.62 5.14
N LEU A 171 -0.62 -7.53 5.64
CA LEU A 171 0.25 -7.26 6.79
C LEU A 171 1.25 -6.14 6.50
N SER A 172 1.88 -6.17 5.33
CA SER A 172 2.79 -5.10 4.90
C SER A 172 2.04 -3.79 4.65
N GLY A 173 0.83 -3.84 4.09
CA GLY A 173 -0.06 -2.70 3.93
C GLY A 173 -0.41 -2.01 5.24
N VAL A 174 -0.75 -2.78 6.27
CA VAL A 174 -1.00 -2.27 7.63
C VAL A 174 0.24 -1.58 8.19
N MET A 175 1.41 -2.21 8.08
CA MET A 175 2.68 -1.65 8.56
C MET A 175 3.04 -0.35 7.83
N VAL A 176 2.91 -0.33 6.50
CA VAL A 176 3.18 0.85 5.67
C VAL A 176 2.20 1.97 5.98
N SER A 177 0.91 1.67 6.12
CA SER A 177 -0.11 2.68 6.41
C SER A 177 0.12 3.32 7.78
N PHE A 178 0.49 2.51 8.77
CA PHE A 178 0.89 3.00 10.08
C PHE A 178 2.13 3.89 9.99
N ALA A 179 3.21 3.40 9.35
CA ALA A 179 4.44 4.15 9.20
C ALA A 179 4.22 5.49 8.47
N ALA A 180 3.48 5.48 7.35
CA ALA A 180 3.16 6.67 6.58
C ALA A 180 2.39 7.70 7.43
N MET A 181 1.44 7.25 8.26
CA MET A 181 0.73 8.15 9.16
C MET A 181 1.57 8.72 10.30
N GLN A 182 2.52 7.94 10.82
CA GLN A 182 3.50 8.47 11.77
C GLN A 182 4.41 9.53 11.14
N PHE A 183 4.73 9.41 9.84
CA PHE A 183 5.45 10.46 9.14
C PHE A 183 4.66 11.77 9.06
N TYR A 184 3.34 11.73 8.82
CA TYR A 184 2.52 12.94 8.78
C TYR A 184 2.31 13.57 10.16
N LYS A 185 2.29 12.78 11.24
CA LYS A 185 2.17 13.28 12.62
C LYS A 185 3.38 14.09 13.09
N ASN A 186 4.60 13.72 12.66
CA ASN A 186 5.84 14.38 13.11
C ASN A 186 6.21 15.63 12.28
N VAL A 187 5.35 16.03 11.34
CA VAL A 187 5.54 17.23 10.51
C VAL A 187 4.77 18.44 11.09
N GLU A 188 3.99 18.24 12.16
CA GLU A 188 3.44 19.28 13.04
C GLU A 188 4.39 19.59 14.19
#